data_AF-A0A7X0TSJ7-F1
#
_entry.id   AF-A0A7X0TSJ7-F1
#
_cell.length_a   1.000
_cell.length_b   1.000
_cell.length_c   1.000
_cell.angle_alpha   90.00
_cell.angle_beta   90.00
_cell.angle_gamma   90.00
#
_symmetry.space_group_name_H-M   'P 1'
#
loop_
_entity.id
_entity.type
_entity.pdbx_description
1 polymer ?
#
loop_
_entity_poly.entity_id
_entity_poly.type
_entity_poly.pdbx_seq_one_letter_code
_entity_poly.pdbx_strand_id
1 'polypeptide(L)'
;MKNRTKSLIYAAIIGLIIVAIFLGFLTSLTNPVSWILIIVLLIIPMLYNKKSVNKGLIEWKDEYSVGIEVIDNDHKKLLNLLNQMNTAYDYAMSESYEKAALNDLVDYTKYHFDREEQMMAEHDYPDLEAHKLQHKNMIAQVNHYVERYDKEGHECLDEISDFLTQWLINHINGTDKAYSKHLHSKGVY
;
A
#
# COMPACT_ATOMS: atom_id res chain seq x y z
N MET A 1 -9.92 -6.14 -19.41
CA MET A 1 -11.28 -5.96 -18.85
C MET A 1 -11.14 -5.43 -17.42
N LYS A 2 -11.72 -4.26 -17.10
CA LYS A 2 -11.57 -3.60 -15.78
C LYS A 2 -12.10 -4.51 -14.66
N ASN A 3 -11.44 -4.58 -13.50
CA ASN A 3 -11.83 -5.50 -12.41
C ASN A 3 -13.24 -5.27 -11.89
N ARG A 4 -13.77 -4.04 -11.96
CA ARG A 4 -15.18 -3.76 -11.66
C ARG A 4 -16.14 -4.56 -12.55
N THR A 5 -15.80 -4.75 -13.82
CA THR A 5 -16.57 -5.60 -14.75
C THR A 5 -16.45 -7.07 -14.38
N LYS A 6 -15.26 -7.54 -13.96
CA LYS A 6 -15.08 -8.92 -13.49
C LYS A 6 -15.90 -9.17 -12.21
N SER A 7 -15.83 -8.29 -11.22
CA SER A 7 -16.61 -8.41 -9.97
C SER A 7 -18.12 -8.39 -10.22
N LEU A 8 -18.60 -7.54 -11.15
CA LEU A 8 -20.02 -7.53 -11.57
C LEU A 8 -20.42 -8.85 -12.26
N ILE A 9 -19.56 -9.41 -13.10
CA ILE A 9 -19.78 -10.72 -13.74
C ILE A 9 -19.82 -11.83 -12.67
N TYR A 10 -18.88 -11.83 -11.71
CA TYR A 10 -18.89 -12.80 -10.61
C TYR A 10 -20.15 -12.69 -9.74
N ALA A 11 -20.55 -11.47 -9.38
CA ALA A 11 -21.79 -11.23 -8.64
C ALA A 11 -23.02 -11.72 -9.42
N ALA A 12 -23.07 -11.48 -10.73
CA ALA A 12 -24.14 -11.98 -11.59
C ALA A 12 -24.15 -13.52 -11.66
N ILE A 13 -22.99 -14.16 -11.78
CA ILE A 13 -22.87 -15.63 -11.79
C ILE A 13 -23.33 -16.23 -10.46
N ILE A 14 -22.88 -15.67 -9.32
CA ILE A 14 -23.32 -16.11 -7.99
C ILE A 14 -24.83 -15.94 -7.84
N GLY A 15 -25.39 -14.80 -8.28
CA GLY A 15 -26.83 -14.56 -8.27
C GLY A 15 -27.60 -15.61 -9.09
N LEU A 16 -27.13 -15.93 -10.30
CA LEU A 16 -27.74 -16.97 -11.15
C LEU A 16 -27.68 -18.36 -10.51
N ILE A 17 -26.56 -18.72 -9.86
CA ILE A 17 -26.43 -19.99 -9.14
C ILE A 17 -27.43 -20.07 -7.99
N ILE A 18 -27.59 -19.01 -7.20
CA ILE A 18 -28.55 -18.95 -6.09
C ILE A 18 -29.98 -19.14 -6.61
N VAL A 19 -30.34 -18.46 -7.69
CA VAL A 19 -31.68 -18.62 -8.33
C VAL A 19 -31.89 -20.05 -8.80
N ALA A 20 -30.89 -20.68 -9.43
CA ALA A 20 -30.98 -22.06 -9.90
C ALA A 20 -31.14 -23.07 -8.75
N ILE A 21 -30.43 -22.88 -7.64
CA ILE A 21 -30.59 -23.69 -6.41
C ILE A 21 -32.03 -23.61 -5.92
N PHE A 22 -32.56 -22.38 -5.79
CA PHE A 22 -33.92 -22.13 -5.31
C PHE A 22 -34.97 -22.78 -6.22
N LEU A 23 -34.87 -22.59 -7.54
CA LEU A 23 -35.77 -23.20 -8.51
C LEU A 23 -35.73 -24.74 -8.46
N GLY A 24 -34.55 -25.34 -8.28
CA GLY A 24 -34.43 -26.78 -8.13
C GLY A 24 -35.15 -27.30 -6.87
N PHE A 25 -35.07 -26.58 -5.75
CA PHE A 25 -35.77 -26.96 -4.52
C PHE A 25 -37.27 -26.68 -4.54
N LEU A 26 -37.77 -25.77 -5.38
CA LEU A 26 -39.21 -25.65 -5.64
C LEU A 26 -39.79 -26.92 -6.27
N THR A 27 -38.98 -27.70 -6.98
CA THR A 27 -39.42 -28.96 -7.59
C THR A 27 -39.26 -30.16 -6.66
N SER A 28 -38.14 -30.25 -5.93
CA SER A 28 -37.90 -31.29 -4.92
C SER A 28 -36.72 -30.94 -4.01
N LEU A 29 -36.85 -31.22 -2.71
CA LEU A 29 -35.76 -31.09 -1.72
C LEU A 29 -34.60 -32.07 -1.97
N THR A 30 -34.82 -33.13 -2.74
CA THR A 30 -33.79 -34.12 -3.09
C THR A 30 -33.15 -33.85 -4.45
N ASN A 31 -33.36 -32.66 -5.04
CA ASN A 31 -32.79 -32.33 -6.35
C ASN A 31 -31.25 -32.35 -6.29
N PRO A 32 -30.58 -33.27 -7.01
CA PRO A 32 -29.13 -33.44 -6.92
C PRO A 32 -28.37 -32.23 -7.49
N VAL A 33 -28.95 -31.51 -8.47
CA VAL A 33 -28.34 -30.34 -9.08
C VAL A 33 -28.25 -29.20 -8.06
N SER A 34 -29.31 -28.95 -7.28
CA SER A 34 -29.28 -27.94 -6.22
C SER A 34 -28.19 -28.21 -5.18
N TRP A 35 -28.02 -29.47 -4.77
CA TRP A 35 -26.97 -29.86 -3.83
C TRP A 35 -25.55 -29.71 -4.42
N ILE A 36 -25.34 -30.05 -5.70
CA ILE A 36 -24.07 -29.81 -6.40
C ILE A 36 -23.76 -28.30 -6.47
N LEU A 37 -24.75 -27.48 -6.81
CA LEU A 37 -24.58 -26.03 -6.92
C LEU A 37 -24.26 -25.38 -5.57
N ILE A 38 -24.80 -25.90 -4.45
CA ILE A 38 -24.40 -25.47 -3.10
C ILE A 38 -22.91 -25.75 -2.87
N ILE A 39 -22.43 -26.95 -3.21
CA ILE A 39 -21.01 -27.32 -3.06
C ILE A 39 -20.14 -26.40 -3.92
N VAL A 40 -20.54 -26.13 -5.17
CA VAL A 40 -19.84 -25.17 -6.05
C VAL A 40 -19.79 -23.79 -5.39
N LEU A 41 -20.92 -23.29 -4.87
CA LEU A 41 -21.00 -21.98 -4.22
C LEU A 41 -20.09 -21.88 -2.98
N LEU A 42 -19.97 -22.96 -2.21
CA LEU A 42 -19.05 -23.05 -1.06
C LEU A 42 -17.57 -23.08 -1.47
N ILE A 43 -17.26 -23.58 -2.68
CA ILE A 43 -15.90 -23.62 -3.23
C ILE A 43 -15.49 -22.29 -3.89
N ILE A 44 -16.45 -21.48 -4.37
CA ILE A 44 -16.18 -20.20 -5.04
C ILE A 44 -15.22 -19.29 -4.24
N PRO A 45 -15.36 -19.06 -2.91
CA PRO A 45 -14.43 -18.24 -2.14
C PRO A 45 -12.98 -18.75 -2.21
N MET A 46 -12.77 -20.07 -2.27
CA MET A 46 -11.44 -20.66 -2.41
C MET A 46 -10.85 -20.46 -3.82
N LEU A 47 -11.69 -20.48 -4.85
CA LEU A 47 -11.28 -20.24 -6.24
C LEU A 47 -11.08 -18.75 -6.55
N TYR A 48 -11.85 -17.89 -5.90
CA TYR A 48 -11.76 -16.44 -5.99
C TYR A 48 -10.67 -15.86 -5.09
N ASN A 49 -9.83 -16.70 -4.48
CA ASN A 49 -8.77 -16.23 -3.58
C ASN A 49 -7.68 -15.51 -4.38
N LYS A 50 -7.94 -14.24 -4.75
CA LYS A 50 -6.92 -13.24 -4.99
C LYS A 50 -6.11 -13.25 -3.69
N LYS A 51 -4.84 -13.65 -3.76
CA LYS A 51 -3.89 -13.42 -2.67
C LYS A 51 -3.85 -11.91 -2.39
N SER A 52 -4.79 -11.41 -1.60
CA SER A 52 -4.45 -10.37 -0.63
C SER A 52 -3.70 -11.13 0.43
N VAL A 53 -2.38 -11.17 0.29
CA VAL A 53 -1.58 -11.34 1.48
C VAL A 53 -1.91 -10.09 2.28
N ASN A 54 -2.76 -10.22 3.29
CA ASN A 54 -2.98 -9.15 4.25
C ASN A 54 -1.61 -8.83 4.84
N LYS A 55 -0.95 -7.81 4.29
CA LYS A 55 0.30 -7.31 4.81
C LYS A 55 -0.11 -6.59 6.07
N GLY A 56 0.03 -7.29 7.20
CA GLY A 56 -0.24 -6.72 8.51
C GLY A 56 0.35 -5.32 8.61
N LEU A 57 -0.33 -4.46 9.37
CA LEU A 57 0.07 -3.06 9.53
C LEU A 57 1.55 -2.97 9.92
N ILE A 58 2.27 -2.06 9.27
CA ILE A 58 3.67 -1.78 9.60
C ILE A 58 3.66 -0.93 10.87
N GLU A 59 4.11 -1.53 11.96
CA GLU A 59 4.21 -0.85 13.24
C GLU A 59 5.55 -0.12 13.38
N TRP A 60 5.52 1.04 14.05
CA TRP A 60 6.75 1.71 14.46
C TRP A 60 7.52 0.82 15.43
N LYS A 61 8.84 0.79 15.25
CA LYS A 61 9.76 0.12 16.15
C LYS A 61 10.84 1.12 16.55
N ASP A 62 11.32 1.03 17.79
CA ASP A 62 12.37 1.93 18.29
C ASP A 62 13.66 1.83 17.47
N GLU A 63 13.89 0.68 16.81
CA GLU A 63 15.01 0.52 15.88
C GLU A 63 14.94 1.48 14.68
N TYR A 64 13.78 2.02 14.31
CA TYR A 64 13.63 2.99 13.21
C TYR A 64 13.97 4.42 13.62
N SER A 65 14.19 4.67 14.91
CA SER A 65 14.56 5.99 15.39
C SER A 65 15.91 6.41 14.84
N VAL A 66 15.98 7.65 14.36
CA VAL A 66 17.24 8.35 14.04
C VAL A 66 17.72 9.21 15.20
N GLY A 67 16.99 9.18 16.33
CA GLY A 67 17.26 9.97 17.52
C GLY A 67 17.03 11.46 17.32
N ILE A 68 16.15 11.84 16.39
CA ILE A 68 15.74 13.22 16.13
C ILE A 68 14.21 13.26 16.16
N GLU A 69 13.61 13.81 17.21
CA GLU A 69 12.16 13.68 17.49
C GLU A 69 11.29 14.11 16.32
N VAL A 70 11.63 15.24 15.69
CA VAL A 70 10.87 15.79 14.57
C VAL A 70 10.91 14.88 13.33
N ILE A 71 12.02 14.16 13.11
CA ILE A 71 12.16 13.21 12.01
C ILE A 71 11.50 11.87 12.34
N ASP A 72 11.66 11.37 13.56
CA ASP A 72 10.96 10.17 14.02
C ASP A 72 9.43 10.31 13.91
N ASN A 73 8.91 11.51 14.18
CA ASN A 73 7.49 11.80 14.01
C ASN A 73 7.06 11.82 12.53
N ASP A 74 7.93 12.26 11.62
CA ASP A 74 7.67 12.13 10.18
C ASP A 74 7.67 10.67 9.75
N HIS A 75 8.65 9.88 10.18
CA HIS A 75 8.71 8.45 9.85
C HIS A 75 7.47 7.71 10.35
N LYS A 76 7.02 7.97 11.58
CA LYS A 76 5.75 7.41 12.11
C LYS A 76 4.55 7.80 11.25
N LYS A 77 4.51 9.06 10.78
CA LYS A 77 3.43 9.51 9.90
C LYS A 77 3.50 8.88 8.51
N LEU A 78 4.68 8.71 7.93
CA LEU A 78 4.89 8.00 6.66
C LEU A 78 4.45 6.54 6.77
N LEU A 79 4.79 5.85 7.85
CA LEU A 79 4.31 4.48 8.11
C LEU A 79 2.78 4.44 8.20
N ASN A 80 2.15 5.42 8.85
CA ASN A 80 0.69 5.51 8.92
C ASN A 80 0.07 5.70 7.53
N LEU A 81 0.59 6.63 6.73
CA LEU A 81 0.09 6.88 5.37
C LEU A 81 0.29 5.66 4.46
N LEU A 82 1.42 4.97 4.59
CA LEU A 82 1.68 3.72 3.90
C LEU A 82 0.68 2.62 4.30
N ASN A 83 0.37 2.51 5.59
CA ASN A 83 -0.66 1.59 6.08
C ASN A 83 -2.07 1.94 5.54
N GLN A 84 -2.39 3.23 5.38
CA GLN A 84 -3.64 3.66 4.75
C GLN A 84 -3.69 3.27 3.27
N MET A 85 -2.59 3.43 2.53
CA MET A 85 -2.47 2.96 1.15
C MET A 85 -2.63 1.43 1.06
N ASN A 86 -1.98 0.68 1.94
CA ASN A 86 -2.09 -0.78 2.00
C ASN A 86 -3.54 -1.20 2.27
N THR A 87 -4.22 -0.51 3.19
CA THR A 87 -5.64 -0.72 3.47
C THR A 87 -6.51 -0.41 2.25
N ALA A 88 -6.23 0.68 1.53
CA ALA A 88 -6.96 1.03 0.30
C ALA A 88 -6.90 -0.12 -0.72
N TYR A 89 -5.72 -0.72 -0.87
CA TYR A 89 -5.48 -1.85 -1.75
C TYR A 89 -6.10 -3.15 -1.23
N ASP A 90 -5.85 -3.56 0.02
CA ASP A 90 -6.31 -4.84 0.55
C ASP A 90 -7.83 -4.98 0.53
N TYR A 91 -8.54 -3.88 0.75
CA TYR A 91 -10.00 -3.84 0.76
C TYR A 91 -10.62 -3.38 -0.56
N ALA A 92 -9.82 -3.19 -1.62
CA ALA A 92 -10.28 -2.71 -2.93
C ALA A 92 -11.24 -1.53 -2.83
N MET A 93 -10.77 -0.48 -2.14
CA MET A 93 -11.53 0.75 -1.90
C MET A 93 -11.84 1.49 -3.22
N SER A 94 -12.62 2.57 -3.14
CA SER A 94 -12.94 3.35 -4.33
C SER A 94 -11.68 3.98 -4.95
N GLU A 95 -11.68 4.15 -6.27
CA GLU A 95 -10.59 4.82 -7.01
C GLU A 95 -10.25 6.20 -6.41
N SER A 96 -11.26 6.93 -5.92
CA SER A 96 -11.07 8.23 -5.26
C SER A 96 -10.31 8.11 -3.95
N TYR A 97 -10.57 7.05 -3.17
CA TYR A 97 -9.88 6.79 -1.91
C TYR A 97 -8.45 6.32 -2.16
N GLU A 98 -8.26 5.42 -3.11
CA GLU A 98 -6.93 4.95 -3.55
C GLU A 98 -6.06 6.12 -4.05
N LYS A 99 -6.61 7.01 -4.88
CA LYS A 99 -5.92 8.23 -5.34
C LYS A 99 -5.55 9.16 -4.20
N ALA A 100 -6.49 9.40 -3.27
CA ALA A 100 -6.22 10.26 -2.12
C ALA A 100 -5.11 9.70 -1.24
N ALA A 101 -5.17 8.41 -0.89
CA ALA A 101 -4.15 7.75 -0.07
C ALA A 101 -2.76 7.78 -0.75
N LEU A 102 -2.71 7.55 -2.07
CA LEU A 102 -1.45 7.63 -2.83
C LEU A 102 -0.91 9.07 -2.82
N ASN A 103 -1.73 10.06 -3.13
CA ASN A 103 -1.30 11.46 -3.17
C ASN A 103 -0.83 11.95 -1.79
N ASP A 104 -1.58 11.65 -0.72
CA ASP A 104 -1.22 12.04 0.64
C ASP A 104 0.15 11.47 1.05
N LEU A 105 0.42 10.21 0.70
CA LEU A 105 1.72 9.58 0.95
C LEU A 105 2.85 10.24 0.15
N VAL A 106 2.63 10.50 -1.14
CA VAL A 106 3.65 11.13 -2.00
C VAL A 106 3.95 12.56 -1.56
N ASP A 107 2.93 13.35 -1.26
CA ASP A 107 3.10 14.75 -0.86
C ASP A 107 3.78 14.86 0.50
N TYR A 108 3.42 13.99 1.45
CA TYR A 108 4.10 13.97 2.75
C TYR A 108 5.56 13.47 2.64
N THR A 109 5.84 12.53 1.74
CA THR A 109 7.21 12.07 1.47
C THR A 109 8.08 13.22 0.97
N LYS A 110 7.61 13.99 -0.01
CA LYS A 110 8.36 15.16 -0.53
C LYS A 110 8.63 16.18 0.57
N TYR A 111 7.60 16.47 1.37
CA TYR A 111 7.71 17.39 2.50
C TYR A 111 8.73 16.91 3.55
N HIS A 112 8.74 15.62 3.87
CA HIS A 112 9.71 15.03 4.79
C HIS A 112 11.14 15.10 4.22
N PHE A 113 11.35 14.76 2.94
CA PHE A 113 12.64 14.89 2.28
C PHE A 113 13.16 16.33 2.30
N ASP A 114 12.32 17.31 1.95
CA ASP A 114 12.70 18.72 1.99
C ASP A 114 13.18 19.14 3.40
N ARG A 115 12.50 18.65 4.45
CA ARG A 115 12.87 18.89 5.84
C ARG A 115 14.22 18.27 6.20
N GLU A 116 14.46 17.01 5.85
CA GLU A 116 15.74 16.35 6.09
C GLU A 116 16.88 17.05 5.36
N GLU A 117 16.67 17.38 4.08
CA GLU A 117 17.65 18.06 3.24
C GLU A 117 18.00 19.44 3.79
N GLN A 118 16.99 20.21 4.24
CA GLN A 118 17.21 21.48 4.92
C GLN A 118 18.01 21.29 6.21
N MET A 119 17.63 20.32 7.05
CA MET A 119 18.32 20.04 8.32
C MET A 119 19.78 19.63 8.08
N MET A 120 20.04 18.77 7.10
CA MET A 120 21.39 18.36 6.72
C MET A 120 22.22 19.52 6.16
N ALA A 121 21.61 20.39 5.35
CA ALA A 121 22.27 21.56 4.78
C ALA A 121 22.64 22.60 5.85
N GLU A 122 21.75 22.89 6.79
CA GLU A 122 21.98 23.83 7.90
C GLU A 122 23.12 23.41 8.83
N HIS A 123 23.44 22.11 8.86
CA HIS A 123 24.44 21.52 9.75
C HIS A 123 25.69 21.02 9.01
N ASP A 124 25.86 21.35 7.73
CA ASP A 124 27.00 20.97 6.89
C ASP A 124 27.22 19.44 6.84
N TYR A 125 26.15 18.66 6.64
CA TYR A 125 26.28 17.21 6.51
C TYR A 125 27.08 16.82 5.25
N PRO A 126 28.20 16.07 5.37
CA PRO A 126 29.10 15.83 4.24
C PRO A 126 28.47 15.08 3.06
N ASP A 127 27.54 14.16 3.33
CA ASP A 127 26.95 13.28 2.31
C ASP A 127 25.58 13.78 1.79
N LEU A 128 25.24 15.06 2.02
CA LEU A 128 23.98 15.67 1.62
C LEU A 128 23.63 15.40 0.15
N GLU A 129 24.53 15.68 -0.79
CA GLU A 129 24.23 15.53 -2.22
C GLU A 129 23.95 14.08 -2.63
N ALA A 130 24.62 13.11 -1.98
CA ALA A 130 24.35 11.70 -2.20
C ALA A 130 22.96 11.31 -1.66
N HIS A 131 22.57 11.85 -0.50
CA HIS A 131 21.25 11.64 0.10
C HIS A 131 20.13 12.22 -0.78
N LYS A 132 20.28 13.47 -1.25
CA LYS A 132 19.34 14.13 -2.19
C LYS A 132 19.14 13.34 -3.47
N LEU A 133 20.21 12.71 -3.97
CA LEU A 133 20.11 11.88 -5.17
C LEU A 133 19.22 10.64 -4.92
N GLN A 134 19.30 10.01 -3.75
CA GLN A 134 18.41 8.90 -3.38
C GLN A 134 16.96 9.35 -3.33
N HIS A 135 16.68 10.49 -2.69
CA HIS A 135 15.34 11.09 -2.65
C HIS A 135 14.79 11.37 -4.05
N LYS A 136 15.59 12.02 -4.90
CA LYS A 136 15.20 12.33 -6.28
C LYS A 136 14.87 11.07 -7.09
N ASN A 137 15.67 10.02 -6.95
CA ASN A 137 15.45 8.75 -7.65
C ASN A 137 14.17 8.06 -7.16
N MET A 138 13.92 8.08 -5.86
CA MET A 138 12.70 7.56 -5.25
C MET A 138 11.45 8.30 -5.79
N ILE A 139 11.47 9.64 -5.77
CA ILE A 139 10.35 10.45 -6.28
C ILE A 139 10.10 10.20 -7.77
N ALA A 140 11.16 10.05 -8.58
CA ALA A 140 11.02 9.72 -9.99
C ALA A 140 10.34 8.35 -10.19
N GLN A 141 10.73 7.35 -9.39
CA GLN A 141 10.12 6.01 -9.42
C GLN A 141 8.65 6.04 -8.98
N VAL A 142 8.32 6.83 -7.96
CA VAL A 142 6.95 7.04 -7.50
C VAL A 142 6.08 7.70 -8.56
N ASN A 143 6.58 8.73 -9.25
CA ASN A 143 5.84 9.36 -10.34
C ASN A 143 5.53 8.37 -11.47
N HIS A 144 6.49 7.49 -11.80
CA HIS A 144 6.25 6.41 -12.77
C HIS A 144 5.11 5.47 -12.33
N TYR A 145 5.06 5.15 -11.04
CA TYR A 145 3.98 4.34 -10.48
C TYR A 145 2.62 5.04 -10.47
N VAL A 146 2.58 6.35 -10.19
CA VAL A 146 1.35 7.16 -10.27
C VAL A 146 0.81 7.16 -11.72
N GLU A 147 1.68 7.39 -12.71
CA GLU A 147 1.29 7.33 -14.13
C GLU A 147 0.79 5.96 -14.56
N ARG A 148 1.40 4.90 -14.02
CA ARG A 148 0.96 3.52 -14.26
C ARG A 148 -0.39 3.26 -13.61
N TYR A 149 -0.62 3.74 -12.39
CA TYR A 149 -1.89 3.63 -11.71
C TYR A 149 -3.02 4.34 -12.47
N ASP A 150 -2.77 5.48 -13.11
CA ASP A 150 -3.79 6.12 -13.96
C ASP A 150 -4.19 5.27 -15.19
N LYS A 151 -3.33 4.34 -15.63
CA LYS A 151 -3.58 3.43 -16.77
C LYS A 151 -4.17 2.08 -16.33
N GLU A 152 -3.62 1.49 -15.28
CA GLU A 152 -3.90 0.11 -14.83
C GLU A 152 -4.89 0.06 -13.65
N GLY A 153 -4.98 1.13 -12.87
CA GLY A 153 -5.80 1.23 -11.66
C GLY A 153 -5.34 0.28 -10.57
N HIS A 154 -6.29 -0.19 -9.77
CA HIS A 154 -6.11 -1.04 -8.60
C HIS A 154 -5.12 -2.23 -8.77
N GLU A 155 -4.95 -2.79 -9.97
CA GLU A 155 -4.06 -3.95 -10.18
C GLU A 155 -2.58 -3.66 -9.93
N CYS A 156 -2.12 -2.41 -10.09
CA CYS A 156 -0.72 -2.07 -9.88
C CYS A 156 -0.40 -1.65 -8.43
N LEU A 157 -1.40 -1.40 -7.58
CA LEU A 157 -1.19 -0.87 -6.22
C LEU A 157 -0.39 -1.82 -5.31
N ASP A 158 -0.45 -3.13 -5.55
CA ASP A 158 0.33 -4.14 -4.84
C ASP A 158 1.84 -3.86 -4.97
N GLU A 159 2.30 -3.71 -6.22
CA GLU A 159 3.71 -3.50 -6.52
C GLU A 159 4.20 -2.14 -6.01
N ILE A 160 3.33 -1.13 -6.07
CA ILE A 160 3.61 0.21 -5.53
C ILE A 160 3.76 0.14 -4.01
N SER A 161 2.86 -0.56 -3.33
CA SER A 161 2.89 -0.75 -1.87
C SER A 161 4.17 -1.48 -1.44
N ASP A 162 4.50 -2.56 -2.14
CA ASP A 162 5.69 -3.37 -1.91
C ASP A 162 6.97 -2.55 -2.03
N PHE A 163 7.07 -1.80 -3.13
CA PHE A 163 8.20 -0.92 -3.38
C PHE A 163 8.34 0.16 -2.30
N LEU A 164 7.26 0.89 -2.00
CA LEU A 164 7.29 1.99 -1.02
C LEU A 164 7.62 1.48 0.38
N THR A 165 7.08 0.33 0.77
CA THR A 165 7.36 -0.32 2.05
C THR A 165 8.85 -0.69 2.17
N GLN A 166 9.37 -1.38 1.16
CA GLN A 166 10.78 -1.80 1.14
C GLN A 166 11.71 -0.58 1.14
N TRP A 167 11.41 0.41 0.30
CA TRP A 167 12.23 1.61 0.17
C TRP A 167 12.29 2.38 1.49
N LEU A 168 11.14 2.67 2.11
CA LEU A 168 11.07 3.45 3.35
C LEU A 168 11.83 2.77 4.49
N ILE A 169 11.61 1.48 4.72
CA ILE A 169 12.26 0.75 5.82
C ILE A 169 13.78 0.65 5.62
N ASN A 170 14.23 0.42 4.39
CA ASN A 170 15.65 0.31 4.09
C ASN A 170 16.35 1.68 4.15
N HIS A 171 15.69 2.73 3.66
CA HIS A 171 16.20 4.10 3.68
C HIS A 171 16.36 4.61 5.11
N ILE A 172 15.34 4.45 5.97
CA ILE A 172 15.40 4.81 7.39
C ILE A 172 16.55 4.07 8.09
N ASN A 173 16.64 2.75 7.92
CA ASN A 173 17.62 1.94 8.65
C ASN A 173 19.05 2.05 8.11
N GLY A 174 19.25 2.60 6.93
CA GLY A 174 20.55 2.72 6.29
C GLY A 174 20.97 4.18 6.16
N THR A 175 20.32 4.88 5.22
CA THR A 175 20.69 6.22 4.81
C THR A 175 20.40 7.25 5.89
N ASP A 176 19.21 7.23 6.49
CA ASP A 176 18.82 8.27 7.46
C ASP A 176 19.59 8.16 8.77
N LYS A 177 19.82 6.93 9.25
CA LYS A 177 20.69 6.71 10.41
C LYS A 177 22.12 7.21 10.22
N ALA A 178 22.61 7.38 8.99
CA ALA A 178 23.96 7.85 8.74
C ALA A 178 24.15 9.32 9.17
N TYR A 179 23.12 10.16 9.04
CA TYR A 179 23.22 11.56 9.47
C TYR A 179 23.12 11.74 10.99
N SER A 180 22.56 10.77 11.73
CA SER A 180 22.24 10.93 13.15
C SER A 180 23.44 11.38 13.97
N LYS A 181 24.58 10.68 13.85
CA LYS A 181 25.79 11.01 14.61
C LYS A 181 26.29 12.43 14.32
N HIS A 182 26.21 12.86 13.06
CA HIS A 182 26.64 14.19 12.65
C HIS A 182 25.72 15.26 13.23
N LEU A 183 24.40 15.10 13.08
CA LEU A 183 23.41 16.06 13.58
C LEU A 183 23.40 16.13 15.12
N HIS A 184 23.55 15.01 15.82
CA HIS A 184 23.72 14.98 17.28
C HIS A 184 24.95 15.76 17.74
N SER A 185 26.07 15.67 17.00
CA SER A 185 27.29 16.44 17.30
C SER A 185 27.10 17.95 17.16
N LYS A 186 26.05 18.38 16.47
CA LYS A 186 25.65 19.77 16.28
C LYS A 186 24.51 20.20 17.22
N GLY A 187 24.05 19.32 18.11
CA GLY A 187 23.02 19.61 19.11
C GLY A 187 21.58 19.43 18.64
N VAL A 188 21.36 18.74 17.52
CA VAL A 188 20.02 18.38 17.02
C VAL A 188 19.59 17.07 17.65
N TYR A 189 18.35 16.98 18.16
CA TYR A 189 17.76 15.79 18.81
C TYR A 189 16.24 15.73 18.58
#